data_AF-A0A9D1MFJ1-F1
#
_entry.id   AF-A0A9D1MFJ1-F1
#
_cell.length_a   1.000
_cell.length_b   1.000
_cell.length_c   1.000
_cell.angle_alpha   90.00
_cell.angle_beta   90.00
_cell.angle_gamma   90.00
#
_symmetry.space_group_name_H-M   'P 1'
#
loop_
_entity.id
_entity.type
_entity.pdbx_description
1 polymer ?
#
loop_
_entity_poly.entity_id
_entity_poly.type
_entity_poly.pdbx_seq_one_letter_code
_entity_poly.pdbx_strand_id
1 'polypeptide(L)'
;MELEELISDMYADRGSMEEVLTELGDPAEFAKQYQNEQKYLIGPEYFDTYLWFVKVVLICAAVPILIISLINAIGEMPAITSQNAASVIIRAIVDGLIVGITDAMLSCISAFGAVTLTFAIMERKKIQIEMKKAEKWSVESLSEERKIPSARWTPKILEPVPDKKAIISRGDSIVGIVFIVIFSVLLIFAPHFFAAIFTEGEAITTVPVFNLEQWGIVLPVFVISLLIGLIDEILRLIIGVYCKLVMISNILCGVIQIVLSAIVLKVLPIWNPNFVLEIEQALGANADSSANFFTYWNANMVSNGLLAFIVVITLFEIGVTIYKTLRYGVSVKNGINSNT
;
A
#
# COMPACT_ATOMS: atom_id res chain seq x y z
N MET A 1 4.11 -37.45 -15.12
CA MET A 1 5.32 -38.29 -15.15
C MET A 1 5.48 -39.02 -13.83
N GLU A 2 5.71 -38.35 -12.69
CA GLU A 2 5.85 -39.04 -11.38
C GLU A 2 4.62 -39.90 -11.00
N LEU A 3 3.41 -39.43 -11.30
CA LEU A 3 2.16 -40.13 -10.97
C LEU A 3 1.92 -41.38 -11.84
N GLU A 4 2.41 -41.36 -13.08
CA GLU A 4 2.28 -42.47 -14.04
C GLU A 4 3.32 -43.57 -13.75
N GLU A 5 4.52 -43.16 -13.34
CA GLU A 5 5.59 -44.05 -12.88
C GLU A 5 5.18 -44.75 -11.58
N LEU A 6 4.60 -44.01 -10.62
CA LEU A 6 4.10 -44.57 -9.36
C LEU A 6 2.96 -45.59 -9.56
N ILE A 7 2.03 -45.30 -10.48
CA ILE A 7 0.96 -46.25 -10.83
C ILE A 7 1.52 -47.49 -11.53
N SER A 8 2.51 -47.33 -12.43
CA SER A 8 3.15 -48.43 -13.13
C SER A 8 3.93 -49.35 -12.18
N ASP A 9 4.65 -48.79 -11.22
CA ASP A 9 5.39 -49.55 -10.21
C ASP A 9 4.47 -50.34 -9.29
N MET A 10 3.38 -49.72 -8.82
CA MET A 10 2.37 -50.40 -8.01
C MET A 10 1.65 -51.51 -8.80
N TYR A 11 1.40 -51.29 -10.10
CA TYR A 11 0.80 -52.31 -10.96
C TYR A 11 1.73 -53.49 -11.22
N ALA A 12 3.04 -53.24 -11.36
CA ALA A 12 4.03 -54.30 -11.51
C ALA A 12 4.12 -55.19 -10.27
N ASP A 13 3.88 -54.65 -9.07
CA ASP A 13 3.95 -55.39 -7.80
C ASP A 13 2.63 -56.11 -7.45
N ARG A 14 1.48 -55.48 -7.74
CA ARG A 14 0.14 -56.02 -7.40
C ARG A 14 -0.48 -56.87 -8.52
N GLY A 15 -0.11 -56.63 -9.78
CA GLY A 15 -0.65 -57.33 -10.95
C GLY A 15 -2.12 -57.03 -11.30
N SER A 16 -2.85 -56.29 -10.45
CA SER A 16 -4.24 -55.89 -10.66
C SER A 16 -4.41 -54.37 -10.52
N MET A 17 -4.96 -53.74 -11.57
CA MET A 17 -5.20 -52.31 -11.60
C MET A 17 -6.25 -51.87 -10.57
N GLU A 18 -7.19 -52.76 -10.25
CA GLU A 18 -8.27 -52.50 -9.30
C GLU A 18 -7.75 -52.40 -7.86
N GLU A 19 -6.75 -53.22 -7.50
CA GLU A 19 -6.08 -53.17 -6.21
C GLU A 19 -5.23 -51.89 -6.06
N VAL A 20 -4.51 -51.51 -7.12
CA VAL A 20 -3.72 -50.26 -7.17
C VAL A 20 -4.62 -49.04 -7.00
N LEU A 21 -5.72 -48.96 -7.75
CA LEU A 21 -6.66 -47.82 -7.66
C LEU A 21 -7.39 -47.77 -6.31
N THR A 22 -7.62 -48.93 -5.67
CA THR A 22 -8.21 -48.98 -4.33
C THR A 22 -7.24 -48.49 -3.25
N GLU A 23 -5.95 -48.80 -3.39
CA GLU A 23 -4.88 -48.36 -2.48
C GLU A 23 -4.57 -46.85 -2.63
N LEU A 24 -4.69 -46.31 -3.84
CA LEU A 24 -4.55 -44.88 -4.12
C LEU A 24 -5.73 -44.03 -3.60
N GLY A 25 -6.86 -44.66 -3.28
CA GLY A 25 -8.02 -44.01 -2.69
C GLY A 25 -8.82 -43.17 -3.68
N ASP A 26 -9.61 -42.21 -3.17
CA ASP A 26 -10.48 -41.39 -4.01
C ASP A 26 -9.64 -40.56 -5.01
N PRO A 27 -9.86 -40.71 -6.34
CA PRO A 27 -9.04 -40.07 -7.37
C PRO A 27 -9.14 -38.54 -7.33
N ALA A 28 -10.23 -37.97 -6.83
CA ALA A 28 -10.37 -36.53 -6.65
C ALA A 28 -9.56 -36.03 -5.44
N GLU A 29 -9.40 -36.83 -4.39
CA GLU A 29 -8.53 -36.49 -3.25
C GLU A 29 -7.04 -36.69 -3.57
N PHE A 30 -6.70 -37.77 -4.28
CA PHE A 30 -5.34 -38.04 -4.72
C PHE A 30 -4.82 -36.97 -5.69
N ALA A 31 -5.67 -36.53 -6.64
CA ALA A 31 -5.33 -35.47 -7.58
C ALA A 31 -5.07 -34.10 -6.91
N LYS A 32 -5.63 -33.83 -5.72
CA LYS A 32 -5.33 -32.57 -4.98
C LYS A 32 -3.87 -32.47 -4.56
N GLN A 33 -3.20 -33.59 -4.29
CA GLN A 33 -1.79 -33.58 -3.86
C GLN A 33 -0.84 -33.16 -4.99
N TYR A 34 -1.26 -33.36 -6.24
CA TYR A 34 -0.51 -33.01 -7.45
C TYR A 34 -1.04 -31.75 -8.16
N GLN A 35 -2.13 -31.16 -7.65
CA GLN A 35 -2.56 -29.83 -8.08
C GLN A 35 -1.55 -28.80 -7.56
N ASN A 36 -0.63 -28.41 -8.45
CA ASN A 36 0.38 -27.36 -8.23
C ASN A 36 -0.23 -25.94 -8.03
N GLU A 37 -1.55 -25.84 -7.97
CA GLU A 37 -2.30 -24.61 -7.66
C GLU A 37 -2.93 -24.75 -6.28
N GLN A 38 -2.11 -24.70 -5.23
CA GLN A 38 -2.67 -24.36 -3.93
C GLN A 38 -3.23 -22.94 -4.02
N LYS A 39 -4.56 -22.83 -3.94
CA LYS A 39 -5.29 -21.55 -4.07
C LYS A 39 -5.13 -20.74 -2.79
N TYR A 40 -3.94 -20.18 -2.57
CA TYR A 40 -3.70 -19.25 -1.50
C TYR A 40 -4.29 -17.88 -1.84
N LEU A 41 -4.89 -17.21 -0.85
CA LEU A 41 -5.22 -15.80 -0.97
C LEU A 41 -3.95 -14.94 -0.93
N ILE A 42 -2.97 -15.33 -0.12
CA ILE A 42 -1.65 -14.71 0.01
C ILE A 42 -0.64 -15.85 0.12
N GLY A 43 0.34 -15.89 -0.78
CA GLY A 43 1.31 -16.98 -0.86
C GLY A 43 2.38 -16.93 0.24
N PRO A 44 3.06 -18.05 0.50
CA PRO A 44 4.08 -18.15 1.54
C PRO A 44 5.24 -17.16 1.35
N GLU A 45 5.56 -16.76 0.12
CA GLU A 45 6.60 -15.76 -0.15
C GLU A 45 6.27 -14.38 0.42
N TYR A 46 4.98 -14.02 0.48
CA TYR A 46 4.52 -12.71 0.94
C TYR A 46 3.96 -12.70 2.35
N PHE A 47 3.71 -13.88 2.92
CA PHE A 47 2.99 -14.02 4.18
C PHE A 47 3.67 -13.30 5.36
N ASP A 48 5.00 -13.41 5.47
CA ASP A 48 5.75 -12.75 6.55
C ASP A 48 5.70 -11.22 6.44
N THR A 49 5.80 -10.71 5.20
CA THR A 49 5.70 -9.27 4.92
C THR A 49 4.29 -8.76 5.19
N TYR A 50 3.28 -9.53 4.79
CA TYR A 50 1.87 -9.25 5.05
C TYR A 50 1.59 -9.16 6.56
N LEU A 51 2.05 -10.13 7.36
CA LEU A 51 1.84 -10.14 8.80
C LEU A 51 2.49 -8.95 9.49
N TRP A 52 3.72 -8.61 9.10
CA TRP A 52 4.39 -7.42 9.63
C TRP A 52 3.62 -6.15 9.27
N PHE A 53 3.18 -6.04 8.02
CA PHE A 53 2.48 -4.87 7.53
C PHE A 53 1.11 -4.67 8.18
N VAL A 54 0.31 -5.72 8.30
CA VAL A 54 -0.98 -5.67 9.01
C VAL A 54 -0.79 -5.22 10.45
N LYS A 55 0.24 -5.71 11.16
CA LYS A 55 0.52 -5.28 12.54
C LYS A 55 0.80 -3.79 12.63
N VAL A 56 1.68 -3.26 11.78
CA VAL A 56 2.03 -1.83 11.79
C VAL A 56 0.81 -0.97 11.48
N VAL A 57 0.07 -1.34 10.42
CA VAL A 57 -1.12 -0.58 9.99
C VAL A 57 -2.20 -0.58 11.06
N LEU A 58 -2.47 -1.72 11.71
CA LEU A 58 -3.46 -1.80 12.79
C LEU A 58 -3.06 -0.95 14.01
N ILE A 59 -1.77 -0.93 14.38
CA ILE A 59 -1.28 -0.08 15.48
C ILE A 59 -1.45 1.39 15.12
N CYS A 60 -1.04 1.79 13.92
CA CYS A 60 -1.19 3.17 13.44
C CYS A 60 -2.65 3.59 13.28
N ALA A 61 -3.57 2.66 13.01
CA ALA A 61 -5.00 2.92 12.95
C ALA A 61 -5.62 3.08 14.34
N ALA A 62 -5.36 2.14 15.25
CA ALA A 62 -6.01 2.11 16.56
C ALA A 62 -5.49 3.19 17.52
N VAL A 63 -4.17 3.38 17.61
CA VAL A 63 -3.56 4.19 18.67
C VAL A 63 -3.97 5.68 18.58
N PRO A 64 -3.89 6.36 17.43
CA PRO A 64 -4.28 7.77 17.34
C PRO A 64 -5.77 8.00 17.63
N ILE A 65 -6.65 7.09 17.17
CA ILE A 65 -8.10 7.19 17.39
C ILE A 65 -8.42 7.12 18.87
N LEU A 66 -7.81 6.18 19.59
CA LEU A 66 -8.01 6.04 21.04
C LEU A 66 -7.49 7.27 21.81
N ILE A 67 -6.36 7.84 21.38
CA ILE A 67 -5.82 9.07 21.99
C ILE A 67 -6.79 10.24 21.77
N ILE A 68 -7.31 10.43 20.56
CA ILE A 68 -8.23 11.51 20.23
C ILE A 68 -9.55 11.36 20.98
N SER A 69 -10.10 10.15 21.02
CA SER A 69 -11.29 9.84 21.79
C SER A 69 -11.13 10.22 23.27
N LEU A 70 -9.98 9.92 23.87
CA LEU A 70 -9.70 10.29 25.25
C LEU A 70 -9.59 11.81 25.45
N ILE A 71 -8.95 12.52 24.51
CA ILE A 71 -8.84 13.99 24.55
C ILE A 71 -10.24 14.62 24.45
N ASN A 72 -11.07 14.18 23.51
CA ASN A 72 -12.43 14.70 23.33
C ASN A 72 -13.31 14.41 24.56
N ALA A 73 -13.18 13.23 25.16
CA ALA A 73 -13.87 12.87 26.39
C ALA A 73 -13.61 13.84 27.55
N ILE A 74 -12.40 14.40 27.61
CA ILE A 74 -11.97 15.35 28.64
C ILE A 74 -12.32 16.80 28.23
N GLY A 75 -12.21 17.13 26.94
CA GLY A 75 -12.44 18.48 26.41
C GLY A 75 -13.90 18.93 26.36
N GLU A 76 -14.85 18.00 26.20
CA GLU A 76 -16.29 18.31 26.11
C GLU A 76 -17.01 18.39 27.47
N MET A 77 -16.28 18.49 28.58
CA MET A 77 -16.88 18.55 29.91
C MET A 77 -17.75 19.83 30.09
N PRO A 78 -19.07 19.70 30.33
CA PRO A 78 -19.90 20.86 30.64
C PRO A 78 -19.49 21.49 31.97
N ALA A 79 -19.64 22.82 32.07
CA ALA A 79 -19.28 23.59 33.27
C ALA A 79 -19.90 22.97 34.55
N ILE A 80 -19.02 22.53 35.44
CA ILE A 80 -19.37 21.72 36.61
C ILE A 80 -20.13 22.56 37.63
N THR A 81 -21.43 22.31 37.80
CA THR A 81 -22.15 22.70 39.03
C THR A 81 -21.88 21.67 40.11
N SER A 82 -21.40 22.13 41.27
CA SER A 82 -20.61 21.40 42.28
C SER A 82 -21.18 20.11 42.89
N GLN A 83 -22.44 19.74 42.67
CA GLN A 83 -23.05 18.59 43.37
C GLN A 83 -22.86 17.22 42.71
N ASN A 84 -22.49 17.13 41.42
CA ASN A 84 -22.36 15.85 40.70
C ASN A 84 -21.12 15.73 39.80
N ALA A 85 -20.03 16.43 40.14
CA ALA A 85 -18.83 16.49 39.31
C ALA A 85 -18.25 15.11 38.95
N ALA A 86 -18.12 14.21 39.92
CA ALA A 86 -17.49 12.91 39.72
C ALA A 86 -18.27 11.98 38.77
N SER A 87 -19.60 11.96 38.87
CA SER A 87 -20.43 11.11 38.00
C SER A 87 -20.50 11.63 36.56
N VAL A 88 -20.45 12.94 36.37
CA VAL A 88 -20.38 13.57 35.03
C VAL A 88 -19.04 13.26 34.36
N ILE A 89 -17.92 13.35 35.10
CA ILE A 89 -16.58 13.01 34.59
C ILE A 89 -16.49 11.54 34.19
N ILE A 90 -16.93 10.62 35.06
CA ILE A 90 -16.90 9.18 34.77
C ILE A 90 -17.74 8.88 33.52
N ARG A 91 -18.91 9.49 33.39
CA ARG A 91 -19.78 9.29 32.23
C ARG A 91 -19.16 9.83 30.94
N ALA A 92 -18.55 11.01 30.96
CA ALA A 92 -17.86 11.58 29.81
C ALA A 92 -16.70 10.69 29.33
N ILE A 93 -15.90 10.16 30.26
CA ILE A 93 -14.83 9.21 29.94
C ILE A 93 -15.38 7.91 29.34
N VAL A 94 -16.46 7.36 29.90
CA VAL A 94 -17.09 6.14 29.40
C VAL A 94 -17.67 6.36 28.00
N ASP A 95 -18.42 7.43 27.78
CA ASP A 95 -19.03 7.75 26.49
C ASP A 95 -17.94 8.00 25.43
N GLY A 96 -16.90 8.75 25.77
CA GLY A 96 -15.76 8.98 24.88
C GLY A 96 -15.02 7.70 24.53
N LEU A 97 -14.80 6.80 25.50
CA LEU A 97 -14.14 5.51 25.26
C LEU A 97 -14.99 4.59 24.38
N ILE A 98 -16.31 4.58 24.55
CA ILE A 98 -17.22 3.80 23.69
C ILE A 98 -17.08 4.26 22.24
N VAL A 99 -17.14 5.58 21.99
CA VAL A 99 -16.98 6.16 20.65
C VAL A 99 -15.59 5.82 20.06
N GLY A 100 -14.54 5.99 20.86
CA GLY A 100 -13.17 5.70 20.44
C GLY A 100 -12.95 4.25 20.06
N ILE A 101 -13.50 3.31 20.84
CA ILE A 101 -13.41 1.88 20.53
C ILE A 101 -14.19 1.57 19.25
N THR A 102 -15.40 2.11 19.07
CA THR A 102 -16.18 1.87 17.85
C THR A 102 -15.47 2.40 16.60
N ASP A 103 -14.90 3.60 16.66
CA ASP A 103 -14.18 4.20 15.54
C ASP A 103 -12.86 3.46 15.25
N ALA A 104 -12.15 3.05 16.30
CA ALA A 104 -10.92 2.26 16.17
C ALA A 104 -11.19 0.90 15.52
N MET A 105 -12.28 0.23 15.90
CA MET A 105 -12.70 -1.03 15.28
C MET A 105 -13.04 -0.85 13.80
N LEU A 106 -13.84 0.17 13.44
CA LEU A 106 -14.20 0.45 12.05
C LEU A 106 -12.97 0.76 11.19
N SER A 107 -12.03 1.54 11.73
CA SER A 107 -10.76 1.85 11.09
C SER A 107 -9.91 0.60 10.86
N CYS A 108 -9.75 -0.23 11.90
CA CYS A 108 -8.97 -1.46 11.82
C CYS A 108 -9.52 -2.45 10.79
N ILE A 109 -10.84 -2.64 10.74
CA ILE A 109 -11.49 -3.52 9.76
C ILE A 109 -11.26 -3.00 8.34
N SER A 110 -11.43 -1.69 8.13
CA SER A 110 -11.24 -1.07 6.82
C SER A 110 -9.79 -1.17 6.35
N ALA A 111 -8.84 -0.87 7.23
CA ALA A 111 -7.42 -0.95 6.95
C ALA A 111 -6.97 -2.39 6.68
N PHE A 112 -7.39 -3.34 7.51
CA PHE A 112 -7.14 -4.77 7.30
C PHE A 112 -7.68 -5.25 5.96
N GLY A 113 -8.91 -4.86 5.60
CA GLY A 113 -9.53 -5.20 4.31
C GLY A 113 -8.73 -4.67 3.11
N ALA A 114 -8.34 -3.40 3.15
CA ALA A 114 -7.54 -2.78 2.09
C ALA A 114 -6.16 -3.44 1.92
N VAL A 115 -5.48 -3.72 3.03
CA VAL A 115 -4.19 -4.41 3.04
C VAL A 115 -4.31 -5.83 2.47
N THR A 116 -5.28 -6.61 2.98
CA THR A 116 -5.50 -7.99 2.55
C THR A 116 -5.85 -8.05 1.06
N LEU A 117 -6.74 -7.15 0.60
CA LEU A 117 -7.12 -7.06 -0.82
C LEU A 117 -5.89 -6.75 -1.69
N THR A 118 -5.02 -5.86 -1.23
CA THR A 118 -3.77 -5.53 -1.94
C THR A 118 -2.88 -6.75 -2.12
N PHE A 119 -2.56 -7.46 -1.02
CA PHE A 119 -1.74 -8.67 -1.07
C PHE A 119 -2.41 -9.80 -1.87
N ALA A 120 -3.74 -9.90 -1.81
CA ALA A 120 -4.50 -10.85 -2.62
C ALA A 120 -4.41 -10.55 -4.13
N ILE A 121 -4.43 -9.27 -4.52
CA ILE A 121 -4.20 -8.86 -5.91
C ILE A 121 -2.76 -9.16 -6.31
N MET A 122 -1.78 -8.92 -5.43
CA MET A 122 -0.36 -9.24 -5.68
C MET A 122 -0.16 -10.73 -5.94
N GLU A 123 -0.72 -11.59 -5.10
CA GLU A 123 -0.62 -13.06 -5.24
C GLU A 123 -1.27 -13.52 -6.56
N ARG A 124 -2.48 -13.04 -6.87
CA ARG A 124 -3.18 -13.42 -8.11
C ARG A 124 -2.47 -12.94 -9.38
N LYS A 125 -1.71 -11.84 -9.31
CA LYS A 125 -1.01 -11.27 -10.47
C LYS A 125 0.41 -11.82 -10.66
N LYS A 126 1.05 -12.32 -9.61
CA LYS A 126 2.35 -13.02 -9.69
C LYS A 126 2.33 -14.21 -10.65
N ILE A 127 1.21 -14.94 -10.67
CA ILE A 127 0.98 -16.08 -11.58
C ILE A 127 1.04 -15.65 -13.06
N GLN A 128 0.81 -14.37 -13.40
CA GLN A 128 0.96 -13.91 -14.79
C GLN A 128 2.36 -13.39 -15.15
N ILE A 129 3.21 -13.07 -14.17
CA ILE A 129 4.55 -12.50 -14.41
C ILE A 129 5.64 -13.57 -14.36
N GLU A 130 5.45 -14.65 -13.59
CA GLU A 130 6.32 -15.83 -13.68
C GLU A 130 6.09 -16.66 -14.96
N MET A 131 4.96 -16.44 -15.66
CA MET A 131 4.55 -17.21 -16.84
C MET A 131 5.11 -16.73 -18.19
N LYS A 132 6.36 -16.27 -18.23
CA LYS A 132 7.11 -16.30 -19.50
C LYS A 132 8.47 -16.99 -19.48
N LYS A 133 8.83 -17.64 -18.38
CA LYS A 133 10.14 -18.29 -18.31
C LYS A 133 10.14 -19.55 -17.46
N ALA A 134 9.40 -20.53 -17.95
CA ALA A 134 9.92 -21.86 -18.17
C ALA A 134 8.92 -22.52 -19.12
N GLU A 135 9.29 -22.68 -20.39
CA GLU A 135 8.77 -23.85 -21.12
C GLU A 135 9.03 -25.04 -20.19
N LYS A 136 7.96 -25.72 -19.78
CA LYS A 136 8.05 -26.96 -19.03
C LYS A 136 9.03 -27.85 -19.80
N TRP A 137 10.20 -28.07 -19.22
CA TRP A 137 11.07 -29.13 -19.68
C TRP A 137 10.27 -30.44 -19.56
N SER A 138 10.03 -31.10 -20.70
CA SER A 138 9.33 -32.37 -20.76
C SER A 138 10.22 -33.41 -21.45
N VAL A 139 10.17 -34.64 -20.95
CA VAL A 139 10.99 -35.78 -21.41
C VAL A 139 10.58 -36.21 -22.84
N GLU A 140 9.41 -35.79 -23.34
CA GLU A 140 9.03 -35.97 -24.76
C GLU A 140 9.96 -35.21 -25.74
N SER A 141 10.74 -34.24 -25.26
CA SER A 141 11.79 -33.58 -26.06
C SER A 141 13.01 -34.48 -26.37
N LEU A 142 13.05 -35.70 -25.83
CA LEU A 142 14.09 -36.69 -26.09
C LEU A 142 13.72 -37.77 -27.12
N SER A 143 12.44 -37.92 -27.49
CA SER A 143 11.98 -39.09 -28.27
C SER A 143 11.46 -38.80 -29.68
N GLU A 144 11.37 -37.54 -30.12
CA GLU A 144 11.10 -37.26 -31.54
C GLU A 144 12.41 -37.24 -32.34
N GLU A 145 12.58 -38.27 -33.19
CA GLU A 145 13.44 -38.23 -34.37
C GLU A 145 13.05 -37.07 -35.30
N ARG A 146 13.47 -35.85 -34.96
CA ARG A 146 13.37 -34.69 -35.84
C ARG A 146 14.77 -34.29 -36.26
N LYS A 147 15.09 -34.57 -37.52
CA LYS A 147 16.31 -34.15 -38.23
C LYS A 147 16.49 -32.62 -38.17
N ILE A 148 17.25 -32.11 -37.19
CA ILE A 148 17.80 -30.75 -37.15
C ILE A 148 19.19 -30.82 -36.48
N PRO A 149 20.26 -30.22 -37.05
CA PRO A 149 21.63 -30.50 -36.65
C PRO A 149 21.99 -29.94 -35.27
N SER A 150 22.43 -30.84 -34.38
CA SER A 150 23.38 -30.63 -33.27
C SER A 150 23.41 -29.25 -32.61
N ALA A 151 22.43 -28.94 -31.76
CA ALA A 151 22.63 -27.99 -30.67
C ALA A 151 22.70 -28.77 -29.36
N ARG A 152 23.90 -29.33 -29.08
CA ARG A 152 24.25 -29.84 -27.75
C ARG A 152 23.96 -28.73 -26.73
N TRP A 153 23.21 -29.04 -25.68
CA TRP A 153 22.95 -28.13 -24.57
C TRP A 153 24.27 -27.44 -24.14
N THR A 154 24.29 -26.11 -24.16
CA THR A 154 25.46 -25.30 -23.78
C THR A 154 25.01 -24.14 -22.88
N PRO A 155 25.84 -23.67 -21.93
CA PRO A 155 25.49 -22.62 -20.96
C PRO A 155 25.05 -21.27 -21.57
N LYS A 156 25.20 -21.08 -22.89
CA LYS A 156 24.74 -19.91 -23.64
C LYS A 156 23.23 -19.91 -23.93
N ILE A 157 22.53 -21.02 -23.67
CA ILE A 157 21.07 -21.16 -23.84
C ILE A 157 20.30 -20.61 -22.63
N LEU A 158 21.00 -20.28 -21.53
CA LEU A 158 20.42 -19.52 -20.42
C LEU A 158 20.11 -18.11 -20.90
N GLU A 159 18.82 -17.77 -20.93
CA GLU A 159 18.41 -16.39 -21.13
C GLU A 159 19.08 -15.48 -20.09
N PRO A 160 19.59 -14.30 -20.48
CA PRO A 160 20.35 -13.44 -19.60
C PRO A 160 19.55 -13.07 -18.35
N VAL A 161 20.18 -13.24 -17.19
CA VAL A 161 19.68 -12.72 -15.92
C VAL A 161 19.53 -11.21 -16.08
N PRO A 162 18.38 -10.60 -15.71
CA PRO A 162 18.20 -9.15 -15.81
C PRO A 162 19.35 -8.43 -15.11
N ASP A 163 19.86 -7.36 -15.74
CA ASP A 163 20.89 -6.53 -15.12
C ASP A 163 20.44 -6.07 -13.74
N LYS A 164 21.33 -6.07 -12.74
CA LYS A 164 21.00 -5.61 -11.36
C LYS A 164 20.38 -4.21 -11.31
N LYS A 165 20.62 -3.37 -12.33
CA LYS A 165 20.07 -2.02 -12.48
C LYS A 165 18.64 -1.98 -13.07
N ALA A 166 18.21 -3.07 -13.72
CA ALA A 166 16.86 -3.27 -14.22
C ALA A 166 15.89 -3.75 -13.13
N ILE A 167 16.43 -4.24 -12.01
CA ILE A 167 15.66 -4.70 -10.85
C ILE A 167 15.25 -3.49 -10.01
N ILE A 168 13.97 -3.44 -9.63
CA ILE A 168 13.42 -2.45 -8.71
C ILE A 168 13.72 -2.92 -7.28
N SER A 169 14.25 -2.03 -6.44
CA SER A 169 14.48 -2.32 -5.01
C SER A 169 13.13 -2.58 -4.34
N ARG A 170 12.89 -3.82 -3.89
CA ARG A 170 11.67 -4.16 -3.15
C ARG A 170 11.58 -3.37 -1.84
N GLY A 171 12.73 -3.07 -1.21
CA GLY A 171 12.79 -2.30 0.04
C GLY A 171 12.28 -0.87 -0.13
N ASP A 172 12.68 -0.19 -1.21
CA ASP A 172 12.29 1.20 -1.47
C ASP A 172 10.77 1.31 -1.65
N SER A 173 10.17 0.42 -2.46
CA SER A 173 8.71 0.39 -2.66
C SER A 173 7.95 -0.01 -1.39
N ILE A 174 8.47 -0.93 -0.57
CA ILE A 174 7.85 -1.28 0.71
C ILE A 174 7.86 -0.09 1.67
N VAL A 175 8.97 0.65 1.77
CA VAL A 175 9.07 1.85 2.61
C VAL A 175 8.07 2.92 2.12
N GLY A 176 7.97 3.12 0.81
CA GLY A 176 6.98 4.03 0.21
C GLY A 176 5.54 3.65 0.57
N ILE A 177 5.18 2.37 0.43
CA ILE A 177 3.86 1.83 0.80
C ILE A 177 3.57 2.08 2.29
N VAL A 178 4.51 1.74 3.17
CA VAL A 178 4.38 1.94 4.62
C VAL A 178 4.13 3.41 4.95
N PHE A 179 4.92 4.30 4.36
CA PHE A 179 4.77 5.73 4.57
C PHE A 179 3.40 6.25 4.11
N ILE A 180 2.95 5.88 2.90
CA ILE A 180 1.66 6.32 2.35
C ILE A 180 0.50 5.81 3.20
N VAL A 181 0.52 4.55 3.65
CA VAL A 181 -0.56 4.00 4.47
C VAL A 181 -0.62 4.65 5.84
N ILE A 182 0.52 4.79 6.53
CA ILE A 182 0.57 5.47 7.83
C ILE A 182 0.08 6.92 7.69
N PHE A 183 0.55 7.63 6.66
CA PHE A 183 0.15 9.01 6.41
C PHE A 183 -1.34 9.14 6.09
N SER A 184 -1.91 8.21 5.32
CA SER A 184 -3.35 8.17 5.01
C SER A 184 -4.20 7.96 6.26
N VAL A 185 -3.78 7.04 7.12
CA VAL A 185 -4.47 6.77 8.40
C VAL A 185 -4.43 8.00 9.30
N LEU A 186 -3.27 8.65 9.43
CA LEU A 186 -3.13 9.89 10.20
C LEU A 186 -4.02 11.00 9.66
N LEU A 187 -4.15 11.15 8.34
CA LEU A 187 -5.02 12.18 7.75
C LEU A 187 -6.51 11.92 7.95
N ILE A 188 -6.95 10.66 7.84
CA ILE A 188 -8.37 10.30 7.95
C ILE A 188 -8.84 10.46 9.40
N PHE A 189 -8.08 9.92 10.35
CA PHE A 189 -8.53 9.77 11.72
C PHE A 189 -7.95 10.81 12.67
N ALA A 190 -6.83 11.42 12.29
CA ALA A 190 -6.02 12.24 13.17
C ALA A 190 -5.61 13.59 12.53
N PRO A 191 -6.49 14.30 11.80
CA PRO A 191 -6.12 15.55 11.12
C PRO A 191 -5.66 16.63 12.12
N HIS A 192 -6.13 16.57 13.37
CA HIS A 192 -5.71 17.45 14.47
C HIS A 192 -4.25 17.27 14.89
N PHE A 193 -3.55 16.17 14.53
CA PHE A 193 -2.10 16.07 14.75
C PHE A 193 -1.31 17.06 13.89
N PHE A 194 -1.88 17.53 12.78
CA PHE A 194 -1.34 18.61 11.98
C PHE A 194 -1.82 19.96 12.54
N ALA A 195 -1.53 20.22 13.81
CA ALA A 195 -1.87 21.46 14.51
C ALA A 195 -0.65 22.02 15.22
N ALA A 196 -0.57 23.34 15.32
CA ALA A 196 0.37 24.00 16.21
C ALA A 196 -0.17 23.91 17.64
N ILE A 197 0.65 23.38 18.56
CA ILE A 197 0.29 23.20 19.97
C ILE A 197 0.93 24.32 20.77
N PHE A 198 0.11 25.09 21.49
CA PHE A 198 0.57 26.12 22.42
C PHE A 198 0.13 25.76 23.83
N THR A 199 1.00 26.06 24.79
CA THR A 199 0.74 25.89 26.21
C THR A 199 0.67 27.26 26.87
N GLU A 200 -0.54 27.75 27.13
CA GLU A 200 -0.76 28.91 28.00
C GLU A 200 -1.14 28.41 29.40
N GLY A 201 -0.17 28.39 30.33
CA GLY A 201 -0.40 27.90 31.69
C GLY A 201 -0.79 26.42 31.74
N GLU A 202 -1.97 26.10 32.29
CA GLU A 202 -2.53 24.73 32.35
C GLU A 202 -3.41 24.36 31.14
N ALA A 203 -3.71 25.29 30.23
CA ALA A 203 -4.56 25.05 29.06
C ALA A 203 -3.72 24.81 27.81
N ILE A 204 -3.96 23.68 27.14
CA ILE A 204 -3.37 23.35 25.84
C ILE A 204 -4.31 23.85 24.74
N THR A 205 -3.92 24.91 24.05
CA THR A 205 -4.66 25.42 22.88
C THR A 205 -4.03 24.86 21.60
N THR A 206 -4.84 24.19 20.78
CA THR A 206 -4.38 23.60 19.50
C THR A 206 -4.96 24.38 18.34
N VAL A 207 -4.09 24.84 17.43
CA VAL A 207 -4.48 25.59 16.23
C VAL A 207 -4.25 24.71 15.00
N PRO A 208 -5.31 24.22 14.33
CA PRO A 208 -5.18 23.28 13.23
C PRO A 208 -4.61 23.96 11.98
N VAL A 209 -3.65 23.31 11.33
CA VAL A 209 -3.05 23.78 10.06
C VAL A 209 -4.05 23.63 8.92
N PHE A 210 -4.85 22.57 8.94
CA PHE A 210 -5.87 22.30 7.93
C PHE A 210 -7.20 22.98 8.23
N ASN A 211 -7.95 23.30 7.18
CA ASN A 211 -9.32 23.77 7.30
C ASN A 211 -10.24 22.60 7.69
N LEU A 212 -10.44 22.43 9.00
CA LEU A 212 -11.26 21.36 9.53
C LEU A 212 -12.75 21.53 9.19
N GLU A 213 -13.23 22.76 9.01
CA GLU A 213 -14.63 23.04 8.62
C GLU A 213 -14.96 22.48 7.24
N GLN A 214 -13.99 22.49 6.32
CA GLN A 214 -14.14 21.98 4.96
C GLN A 214 -13.45 20.64 4.73
N TRP A 215 -13.03 19.96 5.81
CA TRP A 215 -12.29 18.70 5.71
C TRP A 215 -13.08 17.60 5.00
N GLY A 216 -14.41 17.60 5.13
CA GLY A 216 -15.28 16.65 4.42
C GLY A 216 -15.18 16.72 2.88
N ILE A 217 -14.76 17.86 2.32
CA ILE A 217 -14.56 18.05 0.87
C ILE A 217 -13.09 17.80 0.50
N VAL A 218 -12.15 18.25 1.34
CA VAL A 218 -10.70 18.12 1.11
C VAL A 218 -10.24 16.67 1.24
N LEU A 219 -10.65 15.99 2.31
CA LEU A 219 -10.17 14.66 2.69
C LEU A 219 -10.38 13.61 1.59
N PRO A 220 -11.56 13.46 0.95
CA PRO A 220 -11.75 12.43 -0.07
C PRO A 220 -10.81 12.59 -1.26
N VAL A 221 -10.62 13.81 -1.75
CA VAL A 221 -9.72 14.09 -2.88
C VAL A 221 -8.26 13.86 -2.49
N PHE A 222 -7.89 14.25 -1.27
CA PHE A 222 -6.56 14.00 -0.71
C PHE A 222 -6.26 12.50 -0.60
N VAL A 223 -7.20 11.72 -0.04
CA VAL A 223 -7.06 10.26 0.08
C VAL A 223 -7.00 9.58 -1.27
N ILE A 224 -7.84 9.98 -2.25
CA ILE A 224 -7.76 9.45 -3.63
C ILE A 224 -6.37 9.70 -4.23
N SER A 225 -5.79 10.89 -4.00
CA SER A 225 -4.42 11.17 -4.45
C SER A 225 -3.39 10.24 -3.81
N LEU A 226 -3.51 9.93 -2.52
CA LEU A 226 -2.62 8.99 -1.84
C LEU A 226 -2.82 7.55 -2.34
N LEU A 227 -4.06 7.16 -2.64
CA LEU A 227 -4.37 5.84 -3.19
C LEU A 227 -3.75 5.62 -4.57
N ILE A 228 -3.70 6.65 -5.42
CA ILE A 228 -3.04 6.54 -6.73
C ILE A 228 -1.52 6.36 -6.58
N GLY A 229 -0.89 7.10 -5.67
CA GLY A 229 0.52 6.88 -5.30
C GLY A 229 0.77 5.47 -4.74
N LEU A 230 -0.15 4.98 -3.90
CA LEU A 230 -0.08 3.62 -3.36
C LEU A 230 -0.16 2.56 -4.46
N ILE A 231 -1.11 2.69 -5.40
CA ILE A 231 -1.27 1.77 -6.53
C ILE A 231 0.00 1.70 -7.36
N ASP A 232 0.63 2.84 -7.62
CA ASP A 232 1.84 2.87 -8.43
C ASP A 232 3.04 2.20 -7.74
N GLU A 233 3.21 2.39 -6.43
CA GLU A 233 4.23 1.66 -5.66
C GLU A 233 3.96 0.16 -5.60
N ILE A 234 2.69 -0.24 -5.45
CA ILE A 234 2.29 -1.65 -5.50
C ILE A 234 2.62 -2.25 -6.87
N LEU A 235 2.34 -1.54 -7.97
CA LEU A 235 2.65 -2.03 -9.32
C LEU A 235 4.15 -2.20 -9.53
N ARG A 236 4.97 -1.26 -9.02
CA ARG A 236 6.44 -1.36 -9.06
C ARG A 236 6.96 -2.52 -8.21
N LEU A 237 6.37 -2.75 -7.04
CA LEU A 237 6.70 -3.88 -6.17
C LEU A 237 6.32 -5.23 -6.81
N ILE A 238 5.16 -5.34 -7.45
CA ILE A 238 4.68 -6.55 -8.11
C ILE A 238 5.58 -6.90 -9.29
N ILE A 239 5.86 -5.93 -10.17
CA ILE A 239 6.57 -6.22 -11.42
C ILE A 239 8.07 -6.39 -11.16
N GLY A 240 8.64 -5.67 -10.19
CA GLY A 240 10.01 -5.87 -9.70
C GLY A 240 11.13 -5.59 -10.71
N VAL A 241 10.79 -5.26 -11.96
CA VAL A 241 11.71 -4.90 -13.03
C VAL A 241 11.18 -3.72 -13.84
N TYR A 242 12.08 -2.88 -14.32
CA TYR A 242 11.73 -1.79 -15.23
C TYR A 242 11.33 -2.37 -16.59
N CYS A 243 10.05 -2.28 -16.94
CA CYS A 243 9.52 -2.70 -18.24
C CYS A 243 8.58 -1.63 -18.81
N LYS A 244 8.20 -1.76 -20.09
CA LYS A 244 7.33 -0.78 -20.76
C LYS A 244 6.00 -0.57 -20.03
N LEU A 245 5.46 -1.61 -19.41
CA LEU A 245 4.21 -1.54 -18.63
C LEU A 245 4.39 -0.65 -17.39
N VAL A 246 5.43 -0.89 -16.59
CA VAL A 246 5.76 -0.07 -15.41
C VAL A 246 6.01 1.39 -15.80
N MET A 247 6.70 1.62 -16.92
CA MET A 247 6.95 2.97 -17.42
C MET A 247 5.66 3.71 -17.78
N ILE A 248 4.74 3.07 -18.51
CA ILE A 248 3.45 3.66 -18.89
C ILE A 248 2.60 3.92 -17.64
N SER A 249 2.57 2.96 -16.70
CA SER A 249 1.87 3.11 -15.43
C SER A 249 2.38 4.31 -14.64
N ASN A 250 3.70 4.40 -14.44
CA ASN A 250 4.30 5.48 -13.67
C ASN A 250 4.02 6.85 -14.30
N ILE A 251 4.13 6.96 -15.64
CA ILE A 251 3.76 8.20 -16.34
C ILE A 251 2.29 8.56 -16.09
N LEU A 252 1.37 7.60 -16.24
CA LEU A 252 -0.06 7.84 -16.07
C LEU A 252 -0.39 8.21 -14.62
N CYS A 253 0.06 7.42 -13.65
CA CYS A 253 -0.13 7.67 -12.23
C CYS A 253 0.50 9.00 -11.81
N GLY A 254 1.70 9.32 -12.26
CA GLY A 254 2.36 10.58 -11.95
C GLY A 254 1.64 11.80 -12.53
N VAL A 255 1.10 11.72 -13.75
CA VAL A 255 0.25 12.79 -14.31
C VAL A 255 -1.01 12.99 -13.47
N ILE A 256 -1.70 11.90 -13.10
CA ILE A 256 -2.89 11.98 -12.25
C ILE A 256 -2.53 12.54 -10.87
N GLN A 257 -1.40 12.15 -10.29
CA GLN A 257 -0.90 12.64 -9.00
C GLN A 257 -0.70 14.15 -9.02
N ILE A 258 -0.09 14.68 -10.08
CA ILE A 258 0.12 16.12 -10.27
C ILE A 258 -1.21 16.86 -10.38
N VAL A 259 -2.15 16.33 -11.18
CA VAL A 259 -3.48 16.93 -11.35
C VAL A 259 -4.25 16.97 -10.03
N LEU A 260 -4.29 15.85 -9.29
CA LEU A 260 -4.98 15.79 -8.00
C LEU A 260 -4.29 16.67 -6.95
N SER A 261 -2.97 16.71 -6.93
CA SER A 261 -2.21 17.61 -6.06
C SER A 261 -2.51 19.07 -6.37
N ALA A 262 -2.68 19.44 -7.65
CA ALA A 262 -3.11 20.76 -8.06
C ALA A 262 -4.53 21.08 -7.58
N ILE A 263 -5.47 20.14 -7.72
CA ILE A 263 -6.84 20.33 -7.22
C ILE A 263 -6.84 20.55 -5.71
N VAL A 264 -6.16 19.68 -4.95
CA VAL A 264 -6.08 19.76 -3.50
C VAL A 264 -5.44 21.05 -3.01
N LEU A 265 -4.32 21.46 -3.61
CA LEU A 265 -3.53 22.60 -3.12
C LEU A 265 -4.02 23.95 -3.65
N LYS A 266 -4.68 24.00 -4.82
CA LYS A 266 -5.09 25.26 -5.48
C LYS A 266 -6.59 25.48 -5.56
N VAL A 267 -7.38 24.42 -5.70
CA VAL A 267 -8.83 24.54 -5.88
C VAL A 267 -9.54 24.40 -4.53
N LEU A 268 -9.08 23.46 -3.69
CA LEU A 268 -9.68 23.22 -2.39
C LEU A 268 -9.06 24.10 -1.30
N PRO A 269 -9.86 24.59 -0.34
CA PRO A 269 -9.36 25.40 0.77
C PRO A 269 -8.75 24.48 1.85
N ILE A 270 -7.60 23.88 1.55
CA ILE A 270 -6.91 22.94 2.45
C ILE A 270 -6.37 23.61 3.71
N TRP A 271 -5.90 24.86 3.61
CA TRP A 271 -5.29 25.59 4.72
C TRP A 271 -6.34 26.28 5.57
N ASN A 272 -6.16 26.27 6.89
CA ASN A 272 -6.98 27.08 7.80
C ASN A 272 -6.79 28.58 7.45
N PRO A 273 -7.86 29.31 7.07
CA PRO A 273 -7.76 30.71 6.68
C PRO A 273 -7.37 31.63 7.84
N ASN A 274 -7.71 31.24 9.07
CA ASN A 274 -7.43 32.00 10.28
C ASN A 274 -6.16 31.53 10.99
N PHE A 275 -5.40 30.60 10.41
CA PHE A 275 -4.25 29.96 11.04
C PHE A 275 -3.27 30.96 11.66
N VAL A 276 -2.91 32.02 10.94
CA VAL A 276 -1.97 33.04 11.42
C VAL A 276 -2.56 33.82 12.60
N LEU A 277 -3.83 34.23 12.48
CA LEU A 277 -4.53 35.01 13.49
C LEU A 277 -4.72 34.21 14.79
N GLU A 278 -5.14 32.95 14.67
CA GLU A 278 -5.34 32.03 15.80
C GLU A 278 -4.02 31.75 16.52
N ILE A 279 -2.92 31.66 15.78
CA ILE A 279 -1.61 31.51 16.40
C ILE A 279 -1.15 32.80 17.09
N GLU A 280 -1.29 33.96 16.47
CA GLU A 280 -0.93 35.25 17.10
C GLU A 280 -1.70 35.46 18.41
N GLN A 281 -2.98 35.09 18.44
CA GLN A 281 -3.80 35.11 19.64
C GLN A 281 -3.31 34.11 20.69
N ALA A 282 -2.86 32.92 20.30
CA ALA A 282 -2.36 31.89 21.20
C ALA A 282 -0.94 32.14 21.74
N LEU A 283 -0.13 32.99 21.08
CA LEU A 283 1.28 33.25 21.44
C LEU A 283 1.50 34.46 22.38
N GLY A 284 0.52 35.36 22.47
CA GLY A 284 0.56 36.51 23.39
C GLY A 284 1.88 37.31 23.33
N ALA A 285 2.49 37.56 24.48
CA ALA A 285 3.71 38.37 24.64
C ALA A 285 5.04 37.64 24.30
N ASN A 286 4.99 36.35 23.92
CA ASN A 286 6.17 35.56 23.52
C ASN A 286 6.42 35.61 21.99
N ALA A 287 5.79 36.57 21.30
CA ALA A 287 5.69 36.63 19.84
C ALA A 287 6.97 36.99 19.10
N ASP A 288 8.04 37.49 19.76
CA ASP A 288 9.18 38.09 19.04
C ASP A 288 9.91 37.11 18.09
N SER A 289 9.98 35.82 18.42
CA SER A 289 10.64 34.83 17.56
C SER A 289 9.69 34.13 16.57
N SER A 290 8.39 34.11 16.84
CA SER A 290 7.37 33.42 16.04
C SER A 290 6.66 34.36 15.06
N ALA A 291 6.49 35.64 15.42
CA ALA A 291 5.95 36.68 14.55
C ALA A 291 6.76 36.83 13.25
N ASN A 292 8.09 36.67 13.32
CA ASN A 292 8.94 36.65 12.13
C ASN A 292 8.58 35.49 11.17
N PHE A 293 8.29 34.28 11.68
CA PHE A 293 7.85 33.15 10.82
C PHE A 293 6.47 33.41 10.19
N PHE A 294 5.54 34.01 10.94
CA PHE A 294 4.19 34.28 10.46
C PHE A 294 4.10 35.39 9.41
N THR A 295 5.03 36.36 9.42
CA THR A 295 5.11 37.35 8.33
C THR A 295 5.43 36.72 6.97
N TYR A 296 6.11 35.56 6.96
CA TYR A 296 6.40 34.79 5.75
C TYR A 296 5.34 33.72 5.46
N TRP A 297 4.43 33.43 6.39
CA TRP A 297 3.38 32.46 6.15
C TRP A 297 2.34 33.02 5.18
N ASN A 298 2.29 32.42 4.00
CA ASN A 298 1.27 32.70 3.01
C ASN A 298 0.77 31.37 2.45
N ALA A 299 -0.50 31.06 2.66
CA ALA A 299 -1.12 29.80 2.20
C ALA A 299 -0.89 29.57 0.69
N ASN A 300 -0.92 30.62 -0.13
CA ASN A 300 -0.64 30.52 -1.56
C ASN A 300 0.83 30.21 -1.85
N MET A 301 1.76 30.78 -1.08
CA MET A 301 3.18 30.50 -1.21
C MET A 301 3.49 29.07 -0.79
N VAL A 302 2.96 28.60 0.34
CA VAL A 302 3.12 27.22 0.83
C VAL A 302 2.52 26.23 -0.18
N SER A 303 1.30 26.50 -0.66
CA SER A 303 0.67 25.71 -1.72
C SER A 303 1.48 25.67 -3.02
N ASN A 304 2.02 26.81 -3.48
CA ASN A 304 2.90 26.87 -4.66
C ASN A 304 4.19 26.07 -4.44
N GLY A 305 4.83 26.22 -3.29
CA GLY A 305 6.07 25.53 -2.95
C GLY A 305 5.89 24.02 -2.88
N LEU A 306 4.84 23.55 -2.19
CA LEU A 306 4.51 22.13 -2.12
C LEU A 306 4.14 21.56 -3.48
N LEU A 307 3.33 22.27 -4.28
CA LEU A 307 3.00 21.84 -5.64
C LEU A 307 4.26 21.71 -6.50
N ALA A 308 5.14 22.73 -6.48
CA ALA A 308 6.38 22.70 -7.24
C ALA A 308 7.29 21.55 -6.80
N PHE A 309 7.39 21.30 -5.50
CA PHE A 309 8.15 20.19 -4.94
C PHE A 309 7.59 18.83 -5.40
N ILE A 310 6.28 18.62 -5.30
CA ILE A 310 5.61 17.40 -5.77
C ILE A 310 5.88 17.21 -7.27
N VAL A 311 5.67 18.24 -8.09
CA VAL A 311 5.90 18.18 -9.55
C VAL A 311 7.35 17.81 -9.85
N VAL A 312 8.33 18.43 -9.20
CA VAL A 312 9.75 18.14 -9.43
C VAL A 312 10.09 16.69 -9.06
N ILE A 313 9.61 16.20 -7.91
CA ILE A 313 9.85 14.81 -7.48
C ILE A 313 9.19 13.82 -8.44
N THR A 314 7.92 14.03 -8.79
CA THR A 314 7.20 13.15 -9.71
C THR A 314 7.85 13.14 -11.09
N LEU A 315 8.28 14.29 -11.62
CA LEU A 315 9.01 14.36 -12.89
C LEU A 315 10.37 13.66 -12.82
N PHE A 316 11.10 13.81 -11.71
CA PHE A 316 12.36 13.13 -11.49
C PHE A 316 12.17 11.60 -11.47
N GLU A 317 11.16 11.12 -10.75
CA GLU A 317 10.82 9.71 -10.64
C GLU A 317 10.37 9.09 -11.97
N ILE A 318 9.53 9.80 -12.72
CA ILE A 318 9.16 9.44 -14.09
C ILE A 318 10.42 9.39 -14.97
N GLY A 319 11.29 10.40 -14.89
CA GLY A 319 12.53 10.47 -15.66
C GLY A 319 13.47 9.29 -15.38
N VAL A 320 13.67 8.94 -14.10
CA VAL A 320 14.47 7.77 -13.69
C VAL A 320 13.86 6.49 -14.22
N THR A 321 12.53 6.35 -14.14
CA THR A 321 11.83 5.15 -14.62
C THR A 321 11.92 5.00 -16.14
N ILE A 322 11.75 6.09 -16.89
CA ILE A 322 11.92 6.11 -18.35
C ILE A 322 13.36 5.75 -18.71
N TYR A 323 14.34 6.39 -18.08
CA TYR A 323 15.75 6.13 -18.35
C TYR A 323 16.12 4.66 -18.09
N LYS A 324 15.74 4.11 -16.94
CA LYS A 324 16.04 2.71 -16.60
C LYS A 324 15.29 1.74 -17.52
N THR A 325 14.05 2.05 -17.89
CA THR A 325 13.27 1.21 -18.82
C THR A 325 13.83 1.24 -20.24
N LEU A 326 14.25 2.40 -20.76
CA LEU A 326 14.82 2.49 -22.11
C LEU A 326 16.21 1.88 -22.19
N ARG A 327 17.03 2.03 -21.15
CA ARG A 327 18.43 1.56 -21.15
C ARG A 327 18.59 0.10 -20.73
N TYR A 328 17.76 -0.37 -19.80
CA TYR A 328 17.89 -1.70 -19.18
C TYR A 328 16.60 -2.52 -19.21
N GLY A 329 15.52 -2.00 -19.80
CA GLY A 329 14.21 -2.61 -19.69
C GLY A 329 14.06 -3.88 -20.51
N VAL A 330 13.48 -4.90 -19.88
CA VAL A 330 13.17 -6.17 -20.51
C VAL A 330 11.82 -6.06 -21.22
N SER A 331 11.72 -6.58 -22.44
CA SER A 331 10.46 -6.57 -23.19
C SER A 331 9.50 -7.62 -22.63
N VAL A 332 8.53 -7.19 -21.82
CA VAL A 332 7.37 -8.02 -21.46
C VAL A 332 6.56 -8.24 -22.74
N LYS A 333 6.70 -9.42 -23.34
CA LYS A 333 5.91 -9.79 -24.52
C LYS A 333 4.49 -10.03 -24.01
N ASN A 334 3.54 -9.16 -24.33
CA ASN A 334 2.15 -9.33 -23.90
C ASN A 334 1.58 -10.65 -24.44
N GLY A 335 1.08 -11.51 -23.56
CA GLY A 335 0.28 -12.66 -23.93
C GLY A 335 -1.14 -12.20 -24.26
N ILE A 336 -1.31 -11.52 -25.39
CA ILE A 336 -2.64 -11.34 -25.99
C ILE A 336 -2.68 -12.31 -27.15
N ASN A 337 -3.40 -13.41 -26.96
CA ASN A 337 -3.80 -14.31 -28.04
C ASN A 337 -4.59 -13.48 -29.06
N SER A 338 -3.98 -13.18 -30.20
CA SER A 338 -4.70 -12.86 -31.43
C SER A 338 -4.77 -14.14 -32.27
N ASN A 339 -5.71 -15.02 -31.93
CA ASN A 339 -6.17 -16.04 -32.86
C ASN A 339 -7.59 -15.67 -33.28
N THR A 340 -7.67 -14.87 -34.34
CA THR A 340 -8.72 -15.03 -35.36
C THR A 340 -8.34 -16.15 -36.29
#